data_AF-A0A7J7MWU4-F1
#
_entry.id   AF-A0A7J7MWU4-F1
#
_cell.length_a   1.000
_cell.length_b   1.000
_cell.length_c   1.000
_cell.angle_alpha   90.00
_cell.angle_beta   90.00
_cell.angle_gamma   90.00
#
_symmetry.space_group_name_H-M   'P 1'
#
loop_
_entity.id
_entity.type
_entity.pdbx_description
1 polymer ?
#
loop_
_entity_poly.entity_id
_entity_poly.type
_entity_poly.pdbx_seq_one_letter_code
_entity_poly.pdbx_strand_id
1 'polypeptide(L)'
;MRDSFEHVYQLLTCYFVKVRLVDPDFVFDIQTTSCKDKRFTWYFWCFGHPTKTYKLLRPVVMNDETFLKGRYRGSLLTAIAIDPSNHIFPLAFLMKDSKTTESWT
;
A
#
# COMPACT_ATOMS: atom_id res chain seq x y z
N MET A 1 -23.10 -15.69 -1.87
CA MET A 1 -22.85 -14.55 -2.78
C MET A 1 -21.45 -14.03 -2.50
N ARG A 2 -20.46 -14.39 -3.32
CA ARG A 2 -19.08 -13.90 -3.24
C ARG A 2 -19.05 -12.52 -3.89
N ASP A 3 -19.25 -11.44 -3.14
CA ASP A 3 -18.65 -10.15 -3.57
C ASP A 3 -17.17 -10.42 -3.78
N SER A 4 -16.75 -10.43 -5.04
CA SER A 4 -15.42 -10.88 -5.44
C SER A 4 -14.41 -9.86 -4.92
N PHE A 5 -13.30 -10.35 -4.36
CA PHE A 5 -12.18 -9.53 -3.92
C PHE A 5 -11.78 -8.48 -4.97
N GLU A 6 -11.93 -8.83 -6.24
CA GLU A 6 -11.72 -7.95 -7.39
C GLU A 6 -12.52 -6.65 -7.34
N HIS A 7 -13.77 -6.66 -6.90
CA HIS A 7 -14.61 -5.45 -6.91
C HIS A 7 -14.09 -4.39 -5.94
N VAL A 8 -13.60 -4.79 -4.77
CA VAL A 8 -13.05 -3.87 -3.76
C VAL A 8 -11.72 -3.30 -4.22
N TYR A 9 -10.86 -4.13 -4.81
CA TYR A 9 -9.60 -3.64 -5.38
C TYR A 9 -9.83 -2.71 -6.58
N GLN A 10 -10.84 -2.97 -7.41
CA GLN A 10 -11.24 -2.07 -8.50
C GLN A 10 -11.75 -0.73 -7.96
N LEU A 11 -12.58 -0.72 -6.90
CA LEU A 11 -13.02 0.52 -6.26
C LEU A 11 -11.84 1.31 -5.70
N LEU A 12 -10.87 0.62 -5.07
CA LEU A 12 -9.65 1.25 -4.58
C LEU A 12 -8.80 1.84 -5.72
N THR A 13 -8.65 1.12 -6.83
CA THR A 13 -7.98 1.65 -8.03
C THR A 13 -8.69 2.90 -8.54
N CYS A 14 -10.01 2.88 -8.67
CA CYS A 14 -10.79 4.05 -9.07
C CYS A 14 -10.61 5.24 -8.11
N TYR A 15 -10.55 4.98 -6.80
CA TYR A 15 -10.28 6.00 -5.79
C TYR A 15 -8.87 6.60 -5.98
N PHE A 16 -7.85 5.76 -6.13
CA PHE A 16 -6.46 6.20 -6.31
C PHE A 16 -6.20 6.93 -7.63
N VAL A 17 -6.92 6.58 -8.70
CA VAL A 17 -6.94 7.39 -9.92
C VAL A 17 -7.44 8.80 -9.61
N LYS A 18 -8.51 8.95 -8.82
CA LYS A 18 -9.02 10.27 -8.40
C LYS A 18 -8.03 11.01 -7.50
N VAL A 19 -7.36 10.32 -6.57
CA VAL A 19 -6.31 10.93 -5.73
C VAL A 19 -5.19 11.48 -6.60
N ARG A 20 -4.76 10.73 -7.62
CA ARG A 20 -3.72 11.18 -8.56
C ARG A 20 -4.11 12.41 -9.38
N LEU A 21 -5.40 12.66 -9.58
CA LEU A 21 -5.87 13.89 -10.23
C LEU A 21 -5.68 15.12 -9.32
N VAL A 22 -5.69 14.94 -8.00
CA VAL A 22 -5.52 16.01 -7.01
C VAL A 22 -4.05 16.17 -6.61
N ASP A 23 -3.31 15.07 -6.53
CA ASP A 23 -1.89 15.01 -6.24
C ASP A 23 -1.16 14.30 -7.41
N PRO A 24 -0.61 15.05 -8.38
CA PRO A 24 0.08 14.47 -9.54
C PRO A 24 1.30 13.61 -9.18
N ASP A 25 1.88 13.85 -8.01
CA ASP A 25 3.04 13.15 -7.49
C ASP A 25 2.64 11.87 -6.71
N PHE A 26 1.33 11.62 -6.54
CA PHE A 26 0.82 10.38 -5.97
C PHE A 26 1.09 9.19 -6.90
N VAL A 27 1.75 8.16 -6.36
CA VAL A 27 2.10 6.93 -7.08
C VAL A 27 1.37 5.76 -6.45
N PHE A 28 0.84 4.87 -7.26
CA PHE A 28 0.29 3.60 -6.81
C PHE A 28 0.52 2.52 -7.86
N ASP A 29 0.59 1.28 -7.42
CA ASP A 29 0.72 0.11 -8.28
C ASP A 29 0.01 -1.10 -7.68
N ILE A 30 -0.39 -2.04 -8.53
CA ILE A 30 -1.08 -3.27 -8.15
C ILE A 30 -0.45 -4.45 -8.88
N GLN A 31 -0.08 -5.48 -8.11
CA GLN A 31 0.34 -6.75 -8.66
C GLN A 31 -0.72 -7.83 -8.47
N THR A 32 -1.02 -8.52 -9.57
CA THR A 32 -1.80 -9.75 -9.60
C THR A 32 -0.96 -10.89 -10.15
N THR A 33 -1.24 -12.12 -9.72
CA THR A 33 -0.56 -13.33 -10.21
C THR A 33 -0.79 -13.52 -11.72
N SER A 34 0.26 -13.97 -12.43
CA SER A 34 0.27 -14.18 -13.90
C SER A 34 -0.47 -15.45 -14.36
N CYS A 35 -0.79 -16.38 -13.45
CA CYS A 35 -1.41 -17.65 -13.82
C CYS A 35 -2.93 -17.54 -14.09
N LYS A 36 -3.52 -18.61 -14.61
CA LYS A 36 -4.93 -18.71 -15.06
C LYS A 36 -5.96 -18.19 -14.04
N ASP A 37 -5.61 -18.17 -12.76
CA ASP A 37 -6.37 -17.49 -11.71
C ASP A 37 -5.72 -16.13 -11.40
N LYS A 38 -6.30 -15.04 -11.93
CA LYS A 38 -5.90 -13.67 -11.56
C LYS A 38 -6.17 -13.45 -10.07
N ARG A 39 -5.18 -13.74 -9.24
CA ARG A 39 -5.25 -13.51 -7.79
C ARG A 39 -4.49 -12.25 -7.44
N PHE A 40 -5.07 -11.46 -6.55
CA PHE A 40 -4.39 -10.33 -5.96
C PHE A 40 -3.15 -10.78 -5.18
N THR A 41 -2.05 -10.04 -5.31
CA THR A 41 -0.78 -10.35 -4.62
C THR A 41 -0.43 -9.22 -3.66
N TRP A 42 -0.28 -8.00 -4.18
CA TRP A 42 -0.13 -6.81 -3.35
C TRP A 42 -0.62 -5.54 -4.04
N TYR A 43 -0.83 -4.50 -3.23
CA TYR A 43 -1.22 -3.16 -3.64
C TYR A 43 -0.31 -2.15 -2.93
N PHE A 44 0.35 -1.29 -3.67
CA PHE A 44 1.26 -0.27 -3.15
C PHE A 44 0.74 1.14 -3.45
N TRP A 45 0.95 2.09 -2.54
CA TRP A 45 0.78 3.51 -2.83
C TRP A 45 1.67 4.41 -1.97
N CYS A 46 1.96 5.61 -2.50
CA CYS A 46 2.81 6.62 -1.90
C CYS A 46 2.28 8.02 -2.26
N PHE A 47 2.21 8.92 -1.27
CA PHE A 47 1.78 10.29 -1.49
C PHE A 47 2.92 11.14 -2.05
N GLY A 48 2.58 12.14 -2.86
CA GLY A 48 3.55 12.97 -3.55
C GLY A 48 4.23 14.01 -2.66
N HIS A 49 3.56 14.46 -1.61
CA HIS A 49 4.13 15.46 -0.71
C HIS A 49 5.37 14.93 0.07
N PRO A 50 5.33 13.72 0.68
CA PRO A 50 6.51 13.13 1.31
C PRO A 50 7.68 12.84 0.36
N THR A 51 7.44 12.56 -0.93
CA THR A 51 8.53 12.24 -1.88
C THR A 51 9.39 13.44 -2.24
N LYS A 52 8.95 14.67 -1.95
CA LYS A 52 9.76 15.89 -2.11
C LYS A 52 10.47 16.28 -0.82
N THR A 53 9.85 16.01 0.32
CA THR A 53 10.36 16.40 1.64
C THR A 53 11.22 15.32 2.31
N TYR A 54 11.28 14.10 1.76
CA TYR A 54 12.06 12.99 2.35
C TYR A 54 13.53 13.33 2.66
N LYS A 55 14.16 14.22 1.89
CA LYS A 55 15.55 14.66 2.12
C LYS A 55 15.74 15.43 3.44
N LEU A 56 14.66 15.98 3.97
CA LEU A 56 14.61 16.73 5.22
C LEU A 56 14.14 15.87 6.40
N LEU A 57 13.65 14.66 6.12
CA LEU A 57 13.16 13.72 7.12
C LEU A 57 14.22 12.65 7.40
N ARG A 58 14.23 12.10 8.62
CA ARG A 58 14.99 10.88 8.93
C ARG A 58 14.16 9.69 8.45
N PRO A 59 14.59 8.94 7.42
CA PRO A 59 13.84 7.78 6.96
C PRO A 59 13.89 6.69 8.03
N VAL A 60 12.72 6.21 8.48
CA VAL A 60 12.60 5.10 9.42
C VAL A 60 11.67 4.08 8.80
N VAL A 61 12.23 3.05 8.17
CA VAL A 61 11.43 1.96 7.62
C VAL A 61 10.94 1.09 8.79
N MET A 62 9.75 1.37 9.28
CA MET A 62 9.08 0.54 10.29
C MET A 62 8.22 -0.50 9.57
N ASN A 63 8.62 -1.77 9.64
CA ASN A 63 7.80 -2.86 9.16
C ASN A 63 6.81 -3.27 10.27
N ASP A 64 5.78 -2.47 10.49
CA ASP A 64 4.67 -2.89 11.34
C ASP A 64 3.66 -3.66 10.48
N GLU A 65 3.68 -4.98 10.61
CA GLU A 65 2.75 -5.86 9.91
C GLU A 65 1.39 -5.83 10.60
N THR A 66 0.57 -4.85 10.22
CA THR A 66 -0.80 -4.80 10.72
C THR A 66 -1.64 -5.82 9.96
N PHE A 67 -1.98 -6.92 10.62
CA PHE A 67 -2.89 -7.92 10.07
C PHE A 67 -4.31 -7.34 9.93
N LEU A 68 -4.79 -7.29 8.69
CA LEU A 68 -6.17 -6.90 8.38
C LEU A 68 -7.11 -7.98 8.92
N LYS A 69 -8.00 -7.59 9.84
CA LYS A 69 -9.04 -8.45 10.41
C LYS A 69 -10.30 -8.41 9.54
N GLY A 70 -11.03 -9.51 9.48
CA GLY A 70 -12.32 -9.61 8.78
C GLY A 70 -12.25 -10.40 7.48
N ARG A 71 -13.09 -10.02 6.49
CA ARG A 71 -13.23 -10.74 5.21
C ARG A 71 -11.98 -10.61 4.32
N TYR A 72 -11.19 -9.55 4.51
CA TYR A 72 -9.93 -9.30 3.80
C TYR A 72 -8.78 -9.77 4.69
N ARG A 73 -8.27 -10.96 4.42
CA ARG A 73 -7.10 -11.48 5.11
C ARG A 73 -5.86 -10.98 4.39
N GLY A 74 -5.04 -10.21 5.08
CA GLY A 74 -3.83 -9.62 4.50
C GLY A 74 -3.04 -8.84 5.54
N SER A 75 -1.93 -8.28 5.09
CA SER A 75 -1.02 -7.51 5.92
C SER A 75 -0.85 -6.13 5.31
N LEU A 76 -0.97 -5.09 6.13
CA LEU A 76 -0.66 -3.71 5.75
C LEU A 76 0.70 -3.33 6.34
N LEU A 77 1.65 -3.00 5.48
CA LEU A 77 2.95 -2.45 5.83
C LEU A 77 2.93 -0.94 5.56
N THR A 78 3.58 -0.17 6.43
CA THR A 78 3.65 1.30 6.31
C THR A 78 5.09 1.76 6.42
N ALA A 79 5.63 2.36 5.37
CA ALA A 79 6.90 3.08 5.46
C ALA A 79 6.64 4.44 6.11
N ILE A 80 7.40 4.78 7.16
CA ILE A 80 7.29 6.06 7.86
C ILE A 80 8.60 6.85 7.77
N ALA A 81 8.52 8.14 8.05
CA ALA A 81 9.65 9.02 8.24
C ALA A 81 9.42 9.85 9.49
N ILE A 82 10.50 10.27 10.13
CA ILE A 82 10.44 11.08 11.34
C ILE A 82 11.14 12.41 11.06
N ASP A 83 10.44 13.53 11.28
CA ASP A 83 11.05 14.86 11.12
C ASP A 83 12.03 15.18 12.27
N PRO A 84 12.79 16.29 12.19
CA PRO A 84 13.65 16.72 13.29
C PRO A 84 12.91 17.01 14.60
N SER A 85 11.61 17.27 14.55
CA SER A 85 10.71 17.51 15.69
C SER A 85 10.09 16.22 16.25
N ASN A 86 10.48 15.05 15.75
CA ASN A 86 9.97 13.72 16.14
C ASN A 86 8.50 13.45 15.77
N HIS A 87 7.94 14.15 14.79
CA HIS A 87 6.64 13.81 14.21
C HIS A 87 6.78 12.66 13.20
N ILE A 88 5.80 11.76 13.21
CA ILE A 88 5.74 10.60 12.31
C ILE A 88 4.97 10.98 11.05
N PHE A 89 5.57 10.72 9.88
CA PHE A 89 5.00 10.95 8.57
C PHE A 89 4.92 9.63 7.79
N PRO A 90 3.73 9.14 7.42
CA PRO A 90 3.61 7.99 6.53
C PRO A 90 4.07 8.37 5.12
N LEU A 91 5.07 7.66 4.61
CA LEU A 91 5.60 7.83 3.26
C LEU A 91 4.81 6.99 2.25
N ALA A 92 4.66 5.70 2.56
CA ALA A 92 4.08 4.74 1.63
C ALA A 92 3.42 3.57 2.38
N PHE A 93 2.55 2.87 1.68
CA PHE A 93 1.81 1.74 2.21
C PHE A 93 1.87 0.57 1.23
N LEU A 94 1.95 -0.64 1.76
CA LEU A 94 1.88 -1.88 0.99
C LEU A 94 0.86 -2.81 1.65
N MET A 95 -0.20 -3.14 0.91
CA MET A 95 -1.15 -4.17 1.29
C MET A 95 -0.79 -5.47 0.59
N LYS A 96 -0.53 -6.54 1.33
CA LYS A 96 -0.22 -7.88 0.79
C LYS A 96 -1.33 -8.88 1.15
N ASP A 97 -1.66 -9.80 0.24
CA ASP A 97 -2.57 -10.91 0.56
C ASP A 97 -1.86 -11.92 1.48
N SER A 98 -2.53 -12.28 2.58
CA SER A 98 -2.10 -13.30 3.54
C SER A 98 -1.84 -14.67 2.90
N LYS A 99 -2.46 -14.95 1.74
CA LYS A 99 -2.30 -16.23 1.03
C LYS A 99 -1.03 -16.32 0.19
N THR A 100 -0.33 -15.21 -0.01
CA THR A 100 0.96 -15.23 -0.72
C THR A 100 2.07 -15.55 0.26
N THR A 101 2.18 -16.85 0.58
CA THR A 101 3.27 -17.45 1.36
C THR A 101 4.56 -17.50 0.53
N GLU A 102 5.02 -16.36 0.05
CA GLU A 102 6.44 -16.18 -0.27
C GLU A 102 7.03 -15.44 0.93
N SER A 103 7.49 -16.27 1.87
CA SER A 103 8.37 -15.87 2.96
C SER A 103 9.69 -15.45 2.32
N TRP A 104 10.18 -14.26 2.66
CA TRP A 104 11.52 -13.83 2.26
C TRP A 104 12.52 -14.88 2.74
N THR A 105 13.06 -15.67 1.81
CA THR A 105 14.16 -16.62 2.05
C THR A 105 15.40 -16.08 1.38
#